data_AF-W4KDT5-F1
#
_entry.id   AF-W4KDT5-F1
#
_cell.length_a   1.000
_cell.length_b   1.000
_cell.length_c   1.000
_cell.angle_alpha   90.00
_cell.angle_beta   90.00
_cell.angle_gamma   90.00
#
_symmetry.space_group_name_H-M   'P 1'
#
loop_
_entity.id
_entity.type
_entity.pdbx_description
1 polymer ?
#
loop_
_entity_poly.entity_id
_entity_poly.type
_entity_poly.pdbx_seq_one_letter_code
_entity_poly.pdbx_strand_id
1 'polypeptide(L)'
;MSSPPSSLNFMFEEPSRTSELFPRLLENAYSASNDHSFKPVFIDMEPEDLPWLSAGQGMMNMGMSTNSSLNYQQLTRDLLTVMQPRASSRQIRELVESLPKLSEEEMDILGQHESSCPICMNTFLASLAEEELALVMDSPAHPVEDLGVTRLSKTCGHFFCRKELSINDPIDLLHPHRIIPILTWIRDGHPSCPLCRTPFIKLTERDASVLATSADRDSNNDEPRFDDDAPDDDDAYDQAMERIVAAYREERRRLRAGPAFFWPTQPEGQEGATGDHEHDDRHEFAGMYS
;
A
#
# COMPACT_ATOMS: atom_id res chain seq x y z
N MET A 1 -62.54 -31.75 -10.09
CA MET A 1 -62.71 -30.29 -10.22
C MET A 1 -61.55 -29.65 -9.47
N SER A 2 -60.47 -29.35 -10.19
CA SER A 2 -59.23 -28.82 -9.61
C SER A 2 -58.67 -27.86 -10.65
N SER A 3 -58.81 -26.56 -10.37
CA SER A 3 -58.42 -25.47 -11.25
C SER A 3 -56.90 -25.36 -11.38
N PRO A 4 -56.36 -24.99 -12.57
CA PRO A 4 -54.95 -24.67 -12.71
C PRO A 4 -54.65 -23.24 -12.23
N PRO A 5 -53.42 -22.96 -11.76
CA PRO A 5 -53.01 -21.60 -11.40
C PRO A 5 -52.70 -20.77 -12.64
N SER A 6 -53.16 -19.52 -12.59
CA SER A 6 -53.04 -18.49 -13.61
C SER A 6 -51.58 -18.07 -13.85
N SER A 7 -51.18 -18.13 -15.11
CA SER A 7 -49.92 -17.58 -15.63
C SER A 7 -49.97 -16.05 -15.59
N LEU A 8 -49.15 -15.44 -14.73
CA LEU A 8 -48.89 -14.00 -14.75
C LEU A 8 -47.83 -13.69 -15.80
N ASN A 9 -48.27 -13.18 -16.96
CA ASN A 9 -47.41 -12.59 -17.97
C ASN A 9 -46.86 -11.26 -17.44
N PHE A 10 -45.60 -11.23 -17.04
CA PHE A 10 -44.85 -9.99 -16.84
C PHE A 10 -44.39 -9.49 -18.20
N MET A 11 -45.02 -8.42 -18.70
CA MET A 11 -44.52 -7.64 -19.82
C MET A 11 -43.26 -6.90 -19.37
N PHE A 12 -42.11 -7.28 -19.93
CA PHE A 12 -40.91 -6.45 -19.91
C PHE A 12 -41.08 -5.34 -20.96
N GLU A 13 -41.18 -4.09 -20.50
CA GLU A 13 -40.96 -2.91 -21.34
C GLU A 13 -39.48 -2.82 -21.73
N GLU A 14 -39.21 -2.81 -23.04
CA GLU A 14 -37.89 -2.52 -23.60
C GLU A 14 -37.54 -1.03 -23.41
N PRO A 15 -36.39 -0.67 -22.84
CA PRO A 15 -35.90 0.69 -22.93
C PRO A 15 -35.34 0.94 -24.34
N SER A 16 -36.03 1.82 -25.03
CA SER A 16 -35.70 2.40 -26.32
C SER A 16 -34.27 2.95 -26.38
N ARG A 17 -33.55 2.51 -27.42
CA ARG A 17 -32.32 3.09 -27.98
C ARG A 17 -32.43 4.61 -28.11
N THR A 18 -31.54 5.32 -27.43
CA THR A 18 -31.08 6.66 -27.84
C THR A 18 -29.58 6.59 -28.13
N SER A 19 -29.29 6.25 -29.36
CA SER A 19 -28.01 6.52 -29.99
C SER A 19 -27.93 8.01 -30.37
N GLU A 20 -26.71 8.54 -30.21
CA GLU A 20 -26.08 9.62 -30.97
C GLU A 20 -25.76 10.93 -30.21
N LEU A 21 -24.53 11.39 -30.50
CA LEU A 21 -23.96 12.73 -30.36
C LEU A 21 -23.26 13.09 -29.04
N PHE A 22 -22.01 12.65 -28.91
CA PHE A 22 -20.96 13.49 -28.31
C PHE A 22 -19.70 13.52 -29.19
N PRO A 23 -19.24 14.70 -29.65
CA PRO A 23 -18.11 14.82 -30.53
C PRO A 23 -16.77 14.95 -29.77
N ARG A 24 -15.75 14.38 -30.42
CA ARG A 24 -14.31 14.56 -30.24
C ARG A 24 -13.88 15.95 -29.73
N LEU A 25 -13.33 16.01 -28.53
CA LEU A 25 -12.40 17.06 -28.09
C LEU A 25 -11.41 16.47 -27.07
N LEU A 26 -10.34 15.83 -27.54
CA LEU A 26 -9.12 15.57 -26.75
C LEU A 26 -7.97 15.14 -27.67
N GLU A 27 -7.68 15.96 -28.67
CA GLU A 27 -6.39 15.95 -29.38
C GLU A 27 -5.89 17.39 -29.40
N ASN A 28 -4.95 17.70 -28.50
CA ASN A 28 -3.91 18.75 -28.58
C ASN A 28 -3.56 19.29 -27.20
N ALA A 29 -2.53 18.70 -26.57
CA ALA A 29 -1.61 19.41 -25.66
C ALA A 29 -0.50 18.46 -25.17
N TYR A 30 0.34 17.92 -26.06
CA TYR A 30 1.62 17.33 -25.66
C TYR A 30 2.67 17.59 -26.75
N SER A 31 3.11 18.83 -26.83
CA SER A 31 4.34 19.22 -27.53
C SER A 31 4.73 20.63 -27.11
N ALA A 32 5.62 20.75 -26.12
CA ALA A 32 6.72 21.73 -26.08
C ALA A 32 7.42 21.73 -24.71
N SER A 33 8.75 21.84 -24.74
CA SER A 33 9.70 22.26 -23.69
C SER A 33 10.52 21.18 -22.95
N ASN A 34 11.38 20.50 -23.70
CA ASN A 34 12.66 20.02 -23.18
C ASN A 34 13.76 20.97 -23.67
N ASP A 35 14.10 21.98 -22.87
CA ASP A 35 15.39 22.69 -22.98
C ASP A 35 15.63 23.57 -21.73
N HIS A 36 15.96 22.93 -20.61
CA HIS A 36 16.65 23.59 -19.51
C HIS A 36 17.85 22.73 -19.09
N SER A 37 19.00 23.06 -19.69
CA SER A 37 20.32 22.64 -19.25
C SER A 37 20.60 23.23 -17.86
N PHE A 38 20.22 22.50 -16.81
CA PHE A 38 20.61 22.79 -15.43
C PHE A 38 22.05 22.31 -15.22
N LYS A 39 22.99 23.24 -15.04
CA LYS A 39 24.35 22.91 -14.59
C LYS A 39 24.35 22.83 -13.06
N PRO A 40 24.59 21.67 -12.44
CA PRO A 40 24.75 21.62 -10.99
C PRO A 40 26.06 22.29 -10.59
N VAL A 41 25.97 23.26 -9.68
CA VAL A 41 27.12 23.80 -8.96
C VAL A 41 27.48 22.76 -7.91
N PHE A 42 28.57 22.03 -8.13
CA PHE A 42 29.20 21.21 -7.10
C PHE A 42 29.80 22.15 -6.05
N ILE A 43 29.30 22.07 -4.82
CA ILE A 43 29.98 22.61 -3.65
C ILE A 43 30.75 21.42 -3.08
N ASP A 44 32.07 21.42 -3.30
CA ASP A 44 32.98 20.50 -2.63
C ASP A 44 32.94 20.80 -1.13
N MET A 45 32.34 19.90 -0.36
CA MET A 45 32.32 19.94 1.09
C MET A 45 33.21 18.80 1.56
N GLU A 46 34.38 19.14 2.12
CA GLU A 46 35.37 18.16 2.57
C GLU A 46 34.80 17.29 3.71
N PRO A 47 35.07 15.98 3.72
CA PRO A 47 34.52 15.03 4.67
C PRO A 47 35.01 15.21 6.13
N GLU A 48 35.94 16.13 6.39
CA GLU A 48 36.53 16.37 7.71
C GLU A 48 35.68 17.31 8.61
N ASP A 49 34.68 18.00 8.05
CA ASP A 49 33.83 18.97 8.78
C ASP A 49 32.51 18.39 9.33
N LEU A 50 32.41 17.07 9.48
CA LEU A 50 31.24 16.39 10.05
C LEU A 50 31.54 15.93 11.50
N PRO A 51 31.35 16.78 12.52
CA PRO A 51 31.74 16.52 13.91
C PRO A 51 30.98 15.36 14.60
N TRP A 52 30.00 14.76 13.94
CA TRP A 52 29.23 13.63 14.48
C TRP A 52 29.80 12.25 14.10
N LEU A 53 30.74 12.16 13.14
CA LEU A 53 31.33 10.88 12.72
C LEU A 53 32.39 10.32 13.69
N SER A 54 33.00 11.16 14.54
CA SER A 54 34.08 10.73 15.46
C SER A 54 33.62 10.33 16.88
N ALA A 55 32.32 10.38 17.19
CA ALA A 55 31.83 10.12 18.55
C ALA A 55 31.32 8.68 18.81
N GLY A 56 31.36 7.79 17.81
CA GLY A 56 30.70 6.47 17.89
C GLY A 56 31.58 5.26 18.22
N GLN A 57 32.92 5.39 18.23
CA GLN A 57 33.82 4.22 18.20
C GLN A 57 34.00 3.47 19.54
N GLY A 58 33.37 3.91 20.63
CA GLY A 58 33.78 3.52 21.99
C GLY A 58 32.91 2.50 22.76
N MET A 59 31.78 2.00 22.23
CA MET A 59 30.79 1.29 23.06
C MET A 59 30.32 -0.09 22.57
N MET A 60 31.11 -0.80 21.74
CA MET A 60 30.75 -2.15 21.29
C MET A 60 31.42 -3.25 22.11
N ASN A 61 31.29 -3.23 23.45
CA ASN A 61 31.72 -4.40 24.24
C ASN A 61 31.05 -4.52 25.62
N MET A 62 29.72 -4.53 25.69
CA MET A 62 29.01 -5.04 26.86
C MET A 62 27.91 -6.03 26.47
N GLY A 63 28.16 -7.31 26.75
CA GLY A 63 27.15 -8.28 27.16
C GLY A 63 26.01 -8.55 26.19
N MET A 64 26.29 -9.17 25.03
CA MET A 64 25.25 -9.81 24.23
C MET A 64 24.71 -11.05 24.97
N SER A 65 23.68 -10.79 25.77
CA SER A 65 22.77 -11.80 26.30
C SER A 65 22.13 -12.55 25.12
N THR A 66 21.81 -13.83 25.31
CA THR A 66 21.28 -14.82 24.35
C THR A 66 20.02 -14.42 23.55
N ASN A 67 19.53 -13.18 23.67
CA ASN A 67 18.45 -12.61 22.86
C ASN A 67 18.92 -12.12 21.47
N SER A 68 20.23 -12.02 21.21
CA SER A 68 20.75 -11.56 19.91
C SER A 68 20.37 -12.46 18.72
N SER A 69 20.19 -13.77 18.95
CA SER A 69 19.83 -14.71 17.89
C SER A 69 18.41 -14.47 17.35
N LEU A 70 17.45 -14.16 18.23
CA LEU A 70 16.06 -13.84 17.84
C LEU A 70 15.99 -12.55 17.03
N ASN A 71 16.78 -11.54 17.40
CA ASN A 71 16.79 -10.27 16.70
C ASN A 71 17.42 -10.38 15.30
N TYR A 72 18.47 -11.21 15.16
CA TYR A 72 19.08 -11.49 13.86
C TYR A 72 18.13 -12.24 12.93
N GLN A 73 17.37 -13.22 13.44
CA GLN A 73 16.37 -13.95 12.65
C GLN A 73 15.22 -13.05 12.18
N GLN A 74 14.78 -12.12 13.02
CA GLN A 74 13.76 -11.15 12.65
C GLN A 74 14.27 -10.20 11.57
N LEU A 75 15.48 -9.64 11.76
CA LEU A 75 16.12 -8.76 10.78
C LEU A 75 16.35 -9.45 9.43
N THR A 76 16.86 -10.69 9.42
CA THR A 76 17.06 -11.43 8.16
C THR A 76 15.75 -11.72 7.45
N ARG A 77 14.67 -12.00 8.19
CA ARG A 77 13.33 -12.18 7.61
C ARG A 77 12.77 -10.89 7.03
N ASP A 78 12.93 -9.77 7.74
CA ASP A 78 12.45 -8.46 7.27
C ASP A 78 13.25 -8.02 6.04
N LEU A 79 14.56 -8.25 6.02
CA LEU A 79 15.44 -7.96 4.88
C LEU A 79 15.08 -8.81 3.66
N LEU A 80 14.80 -10.10 3.84
CA LEU A 80 14.24 -10.96 2.78
C LEU A 80 12.88 -10.46 2.27
N THR A 81 12.05 -9.91 3.15
CA THR A 81 10.74 -9.36 2.78
C THR A 81 10.89 -8.06 1.98
N VAL A 82 11.87 -7.21 2.31
CA VAL A 82 12.19 -5.99 1.55
C VAL A 82 12.84 -6.32 0.20
N MET A 83 13.68 -7.35 0.15
CA MET A 83 14.34 -7.82 -1.07
C MET A 83 13.43 -8.68 -1.96
N GLN A 84 12.22 -9.05 -1.51
CA GLN A 84 11.30 -9.80 -2.36
C GLN A 84 10.99 -8.98 -3.62
N PRO A 85 11.11 -9.59 -4.81
CA PRO A 85 10.79 -8.92 -6.05
C PRO A 85 9.34 -8.44 -5.94
N ARG A 86 9.17 -7.11 -6.00
CA ARG A 86 7.85 -6.51 -6.05
C ARG A 86 7.12 -7.14 -7.23
N ALA A 87 5.90 -7.61 -6.99
CA ALA A 87 5.06 -8.10 -8.06
C ALA A 87 4.98 -7.03 -9.14
N SER A 88 5.13 -7.42 -10.41
CA SER A 88 5.00 -6.46 -11.49
C SER A 88 3.61 -5.83 -11.45
N SER A 89 3.49 -4.57 -11.85
CA SER A 89 2.21 -3.86 -11.86
C SER A 89 1.11 -4.62 -12.63
N ARG A 90 1.50 -5.38 -13.66
CA ARG A 90 0.61 -6.28 -14.41
C ARG A 90 0.11 -7.45 -13.56
N GLN A 91 1.01 -8.13 -12.83
CA GLN A 91 0.63 -9.22 -11.94
C GLN A 91 -0.27 -8.75 -10.79
N ILE A 92 -0.04 -7.54 -10.28
CA ILE A 92 -0.88 -6.92 -9.25
C ILE A 92 -2.31 -6.71 -9.77
N ARG A 93 -2.48 -6.16 -10.98
CA ARG A 93 -3.80 -5.97 -11.59
C ARG A 93 -4.51 -7.29 -11.83
N GLU A 94 -3.82 -8.26 -12.43
CA GLU A 94 -4.37 -9.60 -12.68
C GLU A 94 -4.77 -10.30 -11.37
N LEU A 95 -3.98 -10.15 -10.31
CA LEU A 95 -4.30 -10.65 -8.99
C LEU A 95 -5.60 -10.04 -8.48
N VAL A 96 -5.70 -8.70 -8.47
CA VAL A 96 -6.88 -7.95 -8.00
C VAL A 96 -8.14 -8.31 -8.78
N GLU A 97 -8.06 -8.36 -10.11
CA GLU A 97 -9.17 -8.74 -10.99
C GLU A 97 -9.61 -10.20 -10.78
N SER A 98 -8.66 -11.09 -10.45
CA SER A 98 -8.94 -12.52 -10.24
C SER A 98 -9.50 -12.86 -8.86
N LEU A 99 -9.54 -11.90 -7.93
CA LEU A 99 -10.11 -12.12 -6.61
C LEU A 99 -11.63 -12.33 -6.73
N PRO A 100 -12.21 -13.35 -6.09
CA PRO A 100 -13.66 -13.53 -6.09
C PRO A 100 -14.33 -12.38 -5.32
N LYS A 101 -15.48 -11.95 -5.80
CA LYS A 101 -16.46 -11.16 -5.03
C LYS A 101 -17.41 -12.15 -4.37
N LEU A 102 -17.67 -11.97 -3.08
CA LEU A 102 -18.60 -12.83 -2.34
C LEU A 102 -19.95 -12.17 -2.21
N SER A 103 -21.02 -12.93 -2.41
CA SER A 103 -22.40 -12.50 -2.11
C SER A 103 -22.76 -12.71 -0.64
N GLU A 104 -23.88 -12.13 -0.21
CA GLU A 104 -24.43 -12.35 1.14
C GLU A 104 -24.73 -13.84 1.39
N GLU A 105 -25.34 -14.53 0.42
CA GLU A 105 -25.64 -15.97 0.51
C GLU A 105 -24.36 -16.81 0.69
N GLU A 106 -23.27 -16.46 0.00
CA GLU A 106 -21.99 -17.15 0.15
C GLU A 106 -21.37 -16.91 1.53
N MET A 107 -21.53 -15.70 2.09
CA MET A 107 -21.08 -15.37 3.44
C MET A 107 -21.83 -16.15 4.52
N ASP A 108 -23.14 -16.37 4.31
CA ASP A 108 -23.98 -17.23 5.16
C ASP A 108 -23.52 -18.68 5.14
N ILE A 109 -23.30 -19.25 3.96
CA ILE A 109 -22.83 -20.62 3.79
C ILE A 109 -21.47 -20.84 4.47
N LEU A 110 -20.61 -19.82 4.44
CA LEU A 110 -19.28 -19.85 5.07
C LEU A 110 -19.31 -19.56 6.58
N GLY A 111 -20.47 -19.19 7.14
CA GLY A 111 -20.63 -18.84 8.56
C GLY A 111 -19.85 -17.59 8.97
N GLN A 112 -19.60 -16.68 8.03
CA GLN A 112 -18.86 -15.43 8.25
C GLN A 112 -19.77 -14.19 8.22
N HIS A 113 -21.09 -14.38 8.16
CA HIS A 113 -22.09 -13.31 8.06
C HIS A 113 -21.90 -12.18 9.08
N GLU A 114 -21.65 -12.50 10.35
CA GLU A 114 -21.48 -11.51 11.44
C GLU A 114 -20.02 -11.07 11.67
N SER A 115 -19.08 -11.58 10.86
CA SER A 115 -17.68 -11.23 11.04
C SER A 115 -17.34 -9.85 10.47
N SER A 116 -16.26 -9.26 10.96
CA SER A 116 -15.77 -7.95 10.52
C SER A 116 -14.42 -8.07 9.84
N CYS A 117 -14.17 -7.15 8.90
CA CYS A 117 -12.89 -7.05 8.25
C CYS A 117 -11.84 -6.62 9.28
N PRO A 118 -10.74 -7.37 9.46
CA PRO A 118 -9.76 -7.08 10.51
C PRO A 118 -8.87 -5.87 10.21
N ILE A 119 -8.97 -5.29 9.01
CA ILE A 119 -8.26 -4.07 8.67
C ILE A 119 -9.11 -2.84 8.95
N CYS A 120 -10.38 -2.85 8.55
CA CYS A 120 -11.28 -1.70 8.69
C CYS A 120 -12.23 -1.76 9.89
N MET A 121 -12.32 -2.91 10.54
CA MET A 121 -13.29 -3.22 11.59
C MET A 121 -14.76 -3.02 11.19
N ASN A 122 -15.05 -2.78 9.89
CA ASN A 122 -16.41 -2.75 9.37
C ASN A 122 -16.94 -4.18 9.25
N THR A 123 -18.25 -4.36 9.49
CA THR A 123 -18.89 -5.66 9.28
C THR A 123 -18.96 -5.96 7.78
N PHE A 124 -18.91 -7.24 7.43
CA PHE A 124 -19.01 -7.62 6.02
C PHE A 124 -20.40 -7.27 5.43
N LEU A 125 -21.46 -7.33 6.24
CA LEU A 125 -22.80 -6.89 5.84
C LEU A 125 -22.87 -5.41 5.51
N ALA A 126 -22.24 -4.55 6.31
CA ALA A 126 -22.17 -3.13 5.99
C ALA A 126 -21.46 -2.90 4.65
N SER A 127 -20.41 -3.68 4.37
CA SER A 127 -19.68 -3.60 3.10
C SER A 127 -20.50 -4.09 1.89
N LEU A 128 -21.36 -5.10 2.08
CA LEU A 128 -22.26 -5.62 1.05
C LEU A 128 -23.44 -4.66 0.80
N ALA A 129 -24.08 -4.17 1.87
CA ALA A 129 -25.16 -3.20 1.77
C ALA A 129 -24.72 -1.91 1.06
N GLU A 130 -23.46 -1.50 1.23
CA GLU A 130 -22.88 -0.39 0.48
C GLU A 130 -22.68 -0.70 -1.01
N GLU A 131 -22.28 -1.92 -1.37
CA GLU A 131 -22.19 -2.36 -2.77
C GLU A 131 -23.57 -2.33 -3.43
N GLU A 132 -24.59 -2.85 -2.74
CA GLU A 132 -25.98 -2.83 -3.22
C GLU A 132 -26.52 -1.40 -3.34
N LEU A 133 -26.26 -0.54 -2.36
CA LEU A 133 -26.66 0.85 -2.41
C LEU A 133 -25.97 1.60 -3.55
N ALA A 134 -24.67 1.35 -3.77
CA ALA A 134 -23.93 1.96 -4.88
C ALA A 134 -24.47 1.52 -6.25
N LEU A 135 -24.86 0.24 -6.37
CA LEU A 135 -25.52 -0.31 -7.57
C LEU A 135 -26.89 0.33 -7.81
N VAL A 136 -27.69 0.54 -6.76
CA VAL A 136 -29.03 1.16 -6.89
C VAL A 136 -28.95 2.65 -7.22
N MET A 137 -27.96 3.34 -6.67
CA MET A 137 -27.81 4.78 -6.82
C MET A 137 -26.98 5.19 -8.06
N ASP A 138 -26.42 4.23 -8.81
CA ASP A 138 -25.49 4.46 -9.93
C ASP A 138 -24.44 5.55 -9.61
N SER A 139 -23.95 5.55 -8.36
CA SER A 139 -23.12 6.66 -7.88
C SER A 139 -21.78 6.67 -8.62
N PRO A 140 -21.46 7.74 -9.37
CA PRO A 140 -20.20 7.81 -10.13
C PRO A 140 -18.97 7.98 -9.22
N ALA A 141 -19.16 8.11 -7.91
CA ALA A 141 -18.09 8.37 -6.97
C ALA A 141 -17.13 7.19 -6.81
N HIS A 142 -17.63 5.95 -6.91
CA HIS A 142 -16.83 4.74 -6.67
C HIS A 142 -17.09 3.67 -7.74
N PRO A 143 -16.02 3.11 -8.34
CA PRO A 143 -16.17 1.95 -9.21
C PRO A 143 -16.74 0.78 -8.43
N VAL A 144 -17.81 0.17 -8.95
CA VAL A 144 -18.51 -0.96 -8.30
C VAL A 144 -17.56 -2.15 -8.09
N GLU A 145 -16.54 -2.32 -8.93
CA GLU A 145 -15.51 -3.34 -8.82
C GLU A 145 -14.67 -3.28 -7.53
N ASP A 146 -14.56 -2.09 -6.92
CA ASP A 146 -13.80 -1.83 -5.69
C ASP A 146 -14.68 -1.89 -4.43
N LEU A 147 -15.98 -2.21 -4.57
CA LEU A 147 -16.91 -2.43 -3.45
C LEU A 147 -17.14 -3.93 -3.18
N GLY A 148 -17.71 -4.21 -2.01
CA GLY A 148 -18.07 -5.56 -1.57
C GLY A 148 -17.02 -6.27 -0.72
N VAL A 149 -17.13 -7.59 -0.67
CA VAL A 149 -16.27 -8.48 0.14
C VAL A 149 -15.49 -9.42 -0.77
N THR A 150 -14.23 -9.67 -0.41
CA THR A 150 -13.38 -10.61 -1.14
C THR A 150 -12.72 -11.63 -0.23
N ARG A 151 -12.48 -12.81 -0.80
CA ARG A 151 -11.76 -13.91 -0.16
C ARG A 151 -10.49 -14.22 -0.93
N LEU A 152 -9.38 -14.38 -0.20
CA LEU A 152 -8.10 -14.82 -0.75
C LEU A 152 -8.10 -16.34 -1.04
N SER A 153 -8.96 -16.78 -1.95
CA SER A 153 -9.22 -18.20 -2.24
C SER A 153 -7.99 -18.98 -2.72
N LYS A 154 -7.07 -18.32 -3.43
CA LYS A 154 -5.85 -18.94 -3.98
C LYS A 154 -4.76 -19.22 -2.92
N THR A 155 -4.81 -18.51 -1.79
CA THR A 155 -3.73 -18.52 -0.79
C THR A 155 -4.19 -19.00 0.57
N CYS A 156 -4.60 -18.08 1.44
CA CYS A 156 -4.88 -18.34 2.86
C CYS A 156 -6.36 -18.34 3.21
N GLY A 157 -7.25 -17.97 2.29
CA GLY A 157 -8.71 -18.02 2.50
C GLY A 157 -9.28 -16.94 3.42
N HIS A 158 -8.48 -15.98 3.90
CA HIS A 158 -8.94 -14.84 4.69
C HIS A 158 -9.87 -13.90 3.90
N PHE A 159 -10.76 -13.24 4.64
CA PHE A 159 -11.81 -12.36 4.14
C PHE A 159 -11.48 -10.90 4.43
N PHE A 160 -11.76 -10.02 3.48
CA PHE A 160 -11.52 -8.58 3.59
C PHE A 160 -12.57 -7.80 2.81
N CYS A 161 -12.89 -6.58 3.24
CA CYS A 161 -13.65 -5.66 2.42
C CYS A 161 -12.78 -5.15 1.25
N ARG A 162 -13.40 -4.96 0.08
CA ARG A 162 -12.75 -4.32 -1.08
C ARG A 162 -12.70 -2.81 -0.96
N LYS A 163 -13.68 -2.24 -0.24
CA LYS A 163 -13.95 -0.81 -0.13
C LYS A 163 -12.67 -0.02 0.07
N GLU A 164 -12.32 0.78 -0.93
CA GLU A 164 -11.45 1.92 -0.75
C GLU A 164 -12.24 2.95 0.07
N LEU A 165 -11.91 3.10 1.36
CA LEU A 165 -12.39 4.23 2.14
C LEU A 165 -11.84 5.46 1.44
N SER A 166 -12.67 6.05 0.58
CA SER A 166 -12.32 7.18 -0.22
C SER A 166 -11.92 8.31 0.72
N ILE A 167 -10.62 8.53 0.78
CA ILE A 167 -9.91 9.62 1.44
C ILE A 167 -10.48 11.01 1.07
N ASN A 168 -11.36 11.08 0.07
CA ASN A 168 -11.98 12.32 -0.41
C ASN A 168 -13.05 12.89 0.53
N ASP A 169 -13.46 12.19 1.59
CA ASP A 169 -14.26 12.84 2.62
C ASP A 169 -13.38 13.86 3.39
N PRO A 170 -13.68 15.18 3.29
CA PRO A 170 -12.82 16.23 3.86
C PRO A 170 -12.67 16.13 5.39
N ILE A 171 -13.55 15.37 6.03
CA ILE A 171 -13.60 15.15 7.49
C ILE A 171 -12.52 14.15 7.95
N ASP A 172 -12.02 13.28 7.07
CA ASP A 172 -11.05 12.23 7.44
C ASP A 172 -9.59 12.71 7.51
N LEU A 173 -9.33 14.01 7.30
CA LEU A 173 -7.99 14.59 7.45
C LEU A 173 -7.48 14.56 8.90
N LEU A 174 -8.36 14.35 9.89
CA LEU A 174 -7.98 14.30 11.31
C LEU A 174 -7.57 12.90 11.82
N HIS A 175 -7.79 11.81 11.08
CA HIS A 175 -7.46 10.46 11.53
C HIS A 175 -6.54 9.73 10.53
N PRO A 176 -5.22 10.04 10.52
CA PRO A 176 -4.26 9.46 9.58
C PRO A 176 -3.95 7.97 9.81
N HIS A 177 -4.50 7.33 10.83
CA HIS A 177 -4.42 5.88 11.02
C HIS A 177 -5.44 5.11 10.15
N ARG A 178 -5.60 5.59 8.91
CA ARG A 178 -6.54 5.08 7.91
C ARG A 178 -6.21 3.65 7.59
N ILE A 179 -7.03 2.77 8.15
CA ILE A 179 -7.52 1.54 7.57
C ILE A 179 -7.19 1.46 6.06
N ILE A 180 -6.26 0.58 5.69
CA ILE A 180 -5.86 0.37 4.30
C ILE A 180 -6.67 -0.82 3.76
N PRO A 181 -7.52 -0.65 2.75
CA PRO A 181 -8.24 -1.76 2.13
C PRO A 181 -7.28 -2.82 1.61
N ILE A 182 -7.73 -4.07 1.48
CA ILE A 182 -6.88 -5.13 0.92
C ILE A 182 -6.42 -4.81 -0.51
N LEU A 183 -7.25 -4.10 -1.28
CA LEU A 183 -6.91 -3.72 -2.65
C LEU A 183 -5.78 -2.69 -2.68
N THR A 184 -5.86 -1.64 -1.87
CA THR A 184 -4.78 -0.65 -1.72
C THR A 184 -3.52 -1.32 -1.20
N TRP A 185 -3.63 -2.21 -0.21
CA TRP A 185 -2.50 -3.01 0.30
C TRP A 185 -1.77 -3.79 -0.82
N ILE A 186 -2.53 -4.46 -1.69
CA ILE A 186 -1.97 -5.19 -2.84
C ILE A 186 -1.39 -4.23 -3.89
N ARG A 187 -2.07 -3.10 -4.17
CA ARG A 187 -1.65 -2.06 -5.13
C ARG A 187 -0.36 -1.35 -4.69
N ASP A 188 -0.17 -1.15 -3.38
CA ASP A 188 1.04 -0.60 -2.78
C ASP A 188 2.24 -1.56 -2.88
N GLY A 189 2.03 -2.76 -3.41
CA GLY A 189 3.06 -3.74 -3.68
C GLY A 189 3.42 -4.60 -2.48
N HIS A 190 2.57 -4.64 -1.45
CA HIS A 190 2.74 -5.60 -0.37
C HIS A 190 2.43 -7.01 -0.90
N PRO A 191 3.40 -7.94 -0.91
CA PRO A 191 3.23 -9.23 -1.58
C PRO A 191 2.51 -10.28 -0.73
N SER A 192 2.09 -9.94 0.51
CA SER A 192 1.58 -10.90 1.49
C SER A 192 0.30 -10.46 2.18
N CYS A 193 -0.52 -11.43 2.58
CA CYS A 193 -1.74 -11.21 3.37
C CYS A 193 -1.43 -10.53 4.71
N PRO A 194 -2.15 -9.46 5.11
CA PRO A 194 -1.88 -8.73 6.35
C PRO A 194 -2.11 -9.55 7.63
N LEU A 195 -2.97 -10.58 7.60
CA LEU A 195 -3.27 -11.42 8.76
C LEU A 195 -2.23 -12.51 9.01
N CYS A 196 -1.88 -13.26 7.97
CA CYS A 196 -1.06 -14.47 8.10
C CYS A 196 0.29 -14.38 7.39
N ARG A 197 0.58 -13.25 6.74
CA ARG A 197 1.81 -13.01 5.97
C ARG A 197 2.08 -14.05 4.88
N THR A 198 1.05 -14.79 4.45
CA THR A 198 1.15 -15.73 3.32
C THR A 198 1.25 -14.92 2.02
N PRO A 199 2.23 -15.19 1.13
CA PRO A 199 2.38 -14.46 -0.12
C PRO A 199 1.16 -14.67 -1.04
N PHE A 200 0.73 -13.62 -1.72
CA PHE A 200 -0.40 -13.65 -2.66
C PHE A 200 -0.09 -14.47 -3.93
N ILE A 201 1.14 -14.31 -4.43
CA ILE A 201 1.65 -15.03 -5.58
C ILE A 201 2.52 -16.16 -5.04
N LYS A 202 2.03 -17.39 -5.14
CA LYS A 202 2.89 -18.56 -4.97
C LYS A 202 3.84 -18.55 -6.16
N LEU A 203 5.13 -18.32 -5.90
CA LEU A 203 6.17 -18.53 -6.92
C LEU A 203 5.95 -19.94 -7.45
N THR A 204 5.49 -20.03 -8.69
CA THR A 204 5.30 -21.33 -9.30
C THR A 204 6.67 -21.99 -9.40
N GLU A 205 6.74 -23.32 -9.30
CA GLU A 205 8.02 -24.04 -9.38
C GLU A 205 8.84 -23.69 -10.63
N ARG A 206 8.19 -23.17 -11.69
CA ARG A 206 8.87 -22.60 -12.86
C ARG A 206 9.75 -21.41 -12.52
N ASP A 207 9.26 -20.46 -11.74
CA ASP A 207 10.06 -19.29 -11.33
C ASP A 207 11.17 -19.70 -10.35
N ALA A 208 10.87 -20.66 -9.46
CA ALA A 208 11.87 -21.27 -8.59
C ALA A 208 12.95 -22.02 -9.37
N SER A 209 12.59 -22.68 -10.48
CA SER A 209 13.55 -23.41 -11.33
C SER A 209 14.51 -22.48 -12.05
N VAL A 210 14.06 -21.29 -12.49
CA VAL A 210 14.94 -20.28 -13.09
C VAL A 210 15.95 -19.77 -12.07
N LEU A 211 15.51 -19.50 -10.83
CA LEU A 211 16.40 -19.12 -9.72
C LEU A 211 17.35 -20.26 -9.29
N ALA A 212 16.90 -21.51 -9.29
CA ALA A 212 17.73 -22.67 -8.95
C ALA A 212 18.79 -22.95 -10.04
N THR A 213 18.45 -22.81 -11.32
CA THR A 213 19.42 -23.00 -12.41
C THR A 213 20.51 -21.94 -12.50
N SER A 214 20.33 -20.76 -11.88
CA SER A 214 21.42 -19.79 -11.70
C SER A 214 22.37 -20.13 -10.56
N ALA A 215 21.96 -20.96 -9.59
CA ALA A 215 22.82 -21.34 -8.46
C ALA A 215 23.73 -22.55 -8.79
N ASP A 216 23.32 -23.45 -9.68
CA ASP A 216 24.08 -24.67 -10.02
C ASP A 216 25.09 -24.49 -11.16
N ARG A 217 25.17 -23.31 -11.78
CA ARG A 217 26.04 -23.09 -12.94
C ARG A 217 27.51 -22.79 -12.62
N ASP A 218 27.88 -22.70 -11.34
CA ASP A 218 29.27 -22.54 -10.88
C ASP A 218 29.88 -23.82 -10.27
N SER A 219 29.20 -24.97 -10.33
CA SER A 219 29.74 -26.26 -9.83
C SER A 219 30.33 -27.17 -10.91
N ASN A 220 30.80 -26.62 -12.04
CA ASN A 220 31.77 -27.34 -12.86
C ASN A 220 33.17 -27.08 -12.29
N ASN A 221 33.67 -28.10 -11.57
CA ASN A 221 35.05 -28.29 -11.15
C ASN A 221 36.06 -28.13 -12.32
N ASP A 222 36.42 -26.89 -12.63
CA ASP A 222 37.83 -26.58 -12.88
C ASP A 222 38.37 -26.10 -11.53
N GLU A 223 39.17 -26.92 -10.84
CA GLU A 223 39.92 -26.48 -9.68
C GLU A 223 40.70 -25.21 -10.07
N PRO A 224 40.37 -24.03 -9.52
CA PRO A 224 41.23 -22.89 -9.66
C PRO A 224 42.49 -23.24 -8.87
N ARG A 225 43.57 -23.46 -9.59
CA ARG A 225 44.92 -23.40 -9.05
C ARG A 225 44.99 -22.06 -8.29
N PHE A 226 45.10 -22.13 -6.96
CA PHE A 226 45.30 -20.98 -6.09
C PHE A 226 46.61 -20.29 -6.49
N ASP A 227 46.52 -19.37 -7.44
CA ASP A 227 47.46 -18.28 -7.56
C ASP A 227 46.91 -17.19 -6.62
N ASP A 228 47.57 -17.02 -5.47
CA ASP A 228 47.27 -16.12 -4.33
C ASP A 228 47.30 -14.61 -4.69
N ASP A 229 46.89 -14.23 -5.90
CA ASP A 229 46.88 -12.85 -6.41
C ASP A 229 45.51 -12.48 -7.00
N ALA A 230 44.41 -13.00 -6.44
CA ALA A 230 43.08 -12.48 -6.75
C ALA A 230 42.90 -11.12 -6.02
N PRO A 231 42.77 -9.99 -6.74
CA PRO A 231 42.56 -8.70 -6.12
C PRO A 231 41.27 -8.73 -5.31
N ASP A 232 41.33 -8.25 -4.06
CA ASP A 232 40.22 -8.20 -3.10
C ASP A 232 38.92 -7.70 -3.76
N ASP A 233 37.96 -8.62 -3.99
CA ASP A 233 36.61 -8.33 -4.49
C ASP A 233 35.76 -7.50 -3.51
N ASP A 234 36.33 -7.13 -2.35
CA ASP A 234 35.73 -6.22 -1.37
C ASP A 234 35.41 -4.85 -2.00
N ASP A 235 36.20 -4.40 -2.98
CA ASP A 235 35.99 -3.15 -3.71
C ASP A 235 34.66 -3.15 -4.50
N ALA A 236 34.23 -4.30 -5.00
CA ALA A 236 33.00 -4.41 -5.79
C ALA A 236 31.76 -4.27 -4.91
N TYR A 237 31.80 -4.84 -3.70
CA TYR A 237 30.73 -4.72 -2.71
C TYR A 237 30.64 -3.29 -2.16
N ASP A 238 31.77 -2.70 -1.80
CA ASP A 238 31.83 -1.33 -1.30
C ASP A 238 31.32 -0.32 -2.34
N GLN A 239 31.70 -0.50 -3.60
CA GLN A 239 31.21 0.33 -4.70
C GLN A 239 29.70 0.15 -4.94
N ALA A 240 29.16 -1.07 -4.78
CA ALA A 240 27.72 -1.30 -4.89
C ALA A 240 26.94 -0.64 -3.73
N MET A 241 27.47 -0.72 -2.50
CA MET A 241 26.88 -0.09 -1.34
C MET A 241 26.89 1.44 -1.45
N GLU A 242 28.00 2.00 -1.94
CA GLU A 242 28.14 3.44 -2.16
C GLU A 242 27.10 3.97 -3.17
N ARG A 243 26.83 3.22 -4.25
CA ARG A 243 25.77 3.56 -5.22
C ARG A 243 24.38 3.61 -4.59
N ILE A 244 24.06 2.66 -3.71
CA ILE A 244 22.76 2.61 -3.01
C ILE A 244 22.63 3.81 -2.05
N VAL A 245 23.68 4.10 -1.27
CA VAL A 245 23.70 5.24 -0.34
C VAL A 245 23.60 6.57 -1.09
N ALA A 246 24.30 6.71 -2.21
CA ALA A 246 24.25 7.91 -3.06
C ALA A 246 22.83 8.12 -3.63
N ALA A 247 22.19 7.07 -4.16
CA ALA A 247 20.83 7.14 -4.68
C ALA A 247 19.82 7.55 -3.59
N TYR A 248 19.95 7.00 -2.38
CA TYR A 248 19.09 7.36 -1.26
C TYR A 248 19.26 8.82 -0.82
N ARG A 249 20.51 9.33 -0.77
CA ARG A 249 20.80 10.73 -0.44
C ARG A 249 20.19 11.68 -1.48
N GLU A 250 20.26 11.33 -2.75
CA GLU A 250 19.67 12.12 -3.84
C GLU A 250 18.14 12.15 -3.76
N GLU A 251 17.50 11.01 -3.53
CA GLU A 251 16.04 10.94 -3.38
C GLU A 251 15.57 11.78 -2.17
N ARG A 252 16.31 11.72 -1.05
CA ARG A 252 16.00 12.53 0.13
C ARG A 252 16.20 14.03 -0.11
N ARG A 253 17.21 14.41 -0.91
CA ARG A 253 17.42 15.79 -1.35
C ARG A 253 16.28 16.25 -2.25
N ARG A 254 15.82 15.41 -3.18
CA ARG A 254 14.68 15.66 -4.05
C ARG A 254 13.38 15.87 -3.27
N LEU A 255 13.11 15.04 -2.25
CA LEU A 255 11.95 15.21 -1.37
C LEU A 255 12.02 16.51 -0.56
N ARG A 256 13.22 16.99 -0.21
CA ARG A 256 13.41 18.27 0.50
C ARG A 256 13.40 19.49 -0.42
N ALA A 257 13.77 19.31 -1.69
CA ALA A 257 13.81 20.35 -2.72
C ALA A 257 12.50 20.46 -3.52
N GLY A 258 11.56 19.53 -3.34
CA GLY A 258 10.18 19.73 -3.77
C GLY A 258 9.63 21.04 -3.20
N PRO A 259 8.71 21.72 -3.91
CA PRO A 259 8.14 22.98 -3.45
C PRO A 259 7.68 22.76 -2.02
N ALA A 260 8.24 23.54 -1.09
CA ALA A 260 7.95 23.43 0.33
C ALA A 260 6.43 23.41 0.48
N PHE A 261 5.88 22.19 0.64
CA PHE A 261 4.50 22.02 1.00
C PHE A 261 4.44 22.63 2.37
N PHE A 262 3.85 23.82 2.41
CA PHE A 262 3.71 24.70 3.55
C PHE A 262 2.93 23.92 4.62
N TRP A 263 3.63 23.03 5.34
CA TRP A 263 3.19 22.58 6.64
C TRP A 263 3.04 23.87 7.43
N PRO A 264 1.82 24.26 7.81
CA PRO A 264 1.62 25.46 8.59
C PRO A 264 2.53 25.29 9.80
N THR A 265 3.53 26.14 9.90
CA THR A 265 4.31 26.30 11.12
C THR A 265 3.25 26.47 12.20
N GLN A 266 3.16 25.48 13.10
CA GLN A 266 2.36 25.60 14.29
C GLN A 266 2.75 26.96 14.89
N PRO A 267 1.84 27.92 15.04
CA PRO A 267 2.20 29.24 15.51
C PRO A 267 2.84 29.06 16.89
N GLU A 268 4.16 29.26 16.93
CA GLU A 268 4.92 29.34 18.18
C GLU A 268 4.23 30.37 19.06
N GLY A 269 4.02 29.95 20.30
CA GLY A 269 3.26 30.65 21.31
C GLY A 269 3.54 32.15 21.31
N GLN A 270 2.48 32.90 21.03
CA GLN A 270 2.37 34.26 21.49
C GLN A 270 2.19 34.20 23.01
N GLU A 271 3.31 34.21 23.72
CA GLU A 271 3.37 34.52 25.14
C GLU A 271 2.84 35.95 25.34
N GLY A 272 1.75 36.07 26.11
CA GLY A 272 1.32 37.35 26.68
C GLY A 272 -0.11 37.75 26.39
N ALA A 273 -1.04 37.28 27.23
CA ALA A 273 -2.00 38.15 27.91
C ALA A 273 -2.88 37.29 28.84
N THR A 274 -2.66 37.46 30.14
CA THR A 274 -3.64 37.25 31.19
C THR A 274 -4.99 37.85 30.80
N GLY A 275 -6.02 37.02 30.69
CA GLY A 275 -7.39 37.45 30.43
C GLY A 275 -8.36 36.41 30.92
N ASP A 276 -8.78 36.55 32.18
CA ASP A 276 -9.90 35.84 32.79
C ASP A 276 -11.15 36.00 31.91
N HIS A 277 -11.61 34.91 31.29
CA HIS A 277 -12.99 34.81 30.81
C HIS A 277 -13.49 33.37 30.92
N GLU A 278 -13.82 32.99 32.16
CA GLU A 278 -14.82 31.98 32.45
C GLU A 278 -16.17 32.46 31.93
N HIS A 279 -16.58 32.01 30.74
CA HIS A 279 -18.00 31.97 30.40
C HIS A 279 -18.40 30.53 30.09
N ASP A 280 -19.07 29.97 31.09
CA ASP A 280 -19.64 28.65 31.18
C ASP A 280 -20.98 28.62 30.44
N ASP A 281 -20.94 28.37 29.12
CA ASP A 281 -22.15 28.22 28.28
C ASP A 281 -22.78 26.81 28.39
N ARG A 282 -22.50 26.09 29.48
CA ARG A 282 -22.89 24.68 29.65
C ARG A 282 -24.33 24.48 30.17
N HIS A 283 -25.15 25.53 30.21
CA HIS A 283 -26.48 25.47 30.83
C HIS A 283 -27.69 25.56 29.88
N GLU A 284 -27.51 25.73 28.57
CA GLU A 284 -28.69 26.00 27.71
C GLU A 284 -29.46 24.76 27.22
N PHE A 285 -28.97 23.53 27.43
CA PHE A 285 -29.59 22.32 26.85
C PHE A 285 -30.46 21.45 27.78
N ALA A 286 -30.80 21.92 28.99
CA ALA A 286 -31.55 21.10 29.96
C ALA A 286 -33.09 21.22 29.90
N GLY A 287 -33.66 21.96 28.96
CA GLY A 287 -35.10 22.33 28.97
C GLY A 287 -36.05 21.62 27.99
N MET A 288 -35.59 20.72 27.12
CA MET A 288 -36.42 20.23 25.98
C MET A 288 -37.16 18.91 26.20
N TYR A 289 -37.05 18.29 27.38
CA TYR A 289 -37.83 17.09 27.72
C TYR A 289 -38.60 17.32 29.01
N SER A 290 -39.78 17.92 28.89
CA SER A 290 -40.85 17.92 29.90
C SER A 290 -42.19 17.84 29.19
#